data_AF-A0AAV6SQ98-F1
#
_entry.id   AF-A0AAV6SQ98-F1
#
_cell.length_a   1.000
_cell.length_b   1.000
_cell.length_c   1.000
_cell.angle_alpha   90.00
_cell.angle_beta   90.00
_cell.angle_gamma   90.00
#
_symmetry.space_group_name_H-M   'P 1'
#
loop_
_entity.id
_entity.type
_entity.pdbx_description
1 polymer ?
#
loop_
_entity_poly.entity_id
_entity_poly.type
_entity_poly.pdbx_seq_one_letter_code
_entity_poly.pdbx_strand_id
1 'polypeptide(L)'
;MVTPQESTMYVTEKTPINETVLLSGELIDKTVTMQPASAKWYDRRDCVFVEFCVEDSKDVQVNFDKSKFEFCCVSGADNIKHQNAVDLFDEIDPKESKHRRTDRSVLCCLQKAEAGKPWPRLTKDKTKCNWLSLDFNNWKDWEEDSDEDMSKYDKFSEMMNSMEGDEIIILQTVMMNKFPTLSRSPESRMFQCKTPRENDEE
;
A
#
# COMPACT_ATOMS: atom_id res chain seq x y z
N MET A 1 -62.77 17.42 12.76
CA MET A 1 -62.18 17.95 11.51
C MET A 1 -60.74 17.48 11.49
N VAL A 2 -60.41 16.49 10.66
CA VAL A 2 -59.06 15.93 10.54
C VAL A 2 -58.49 16.42 9.22
N THR A 3 -57.38 17.14 9.27
CA THR A 3 -56.58 17.51 8.10
C THR A 3 -55.64 16.35 7.74
N PRO A 4 -55.43 16.02 6.46
CA PRO A 4 -54.36 15.12 6.06
C PRO A 4 -53.07 15.92 5.87
N GLN A 5 -51.97 15.49 6.48
CA GLN A 5 -50.63 15.97 6.11
C GLN A 5 -50.03 15.01 5.08
N GLU A 6 -49.65 15.58 3.95
CA GLU A 6 -48.94 14.93 2.85
C GLU A 6 -47.60 14.35 3.33
N SER A 7 -47.31 13.10 2.99
CA SER A 7 -46.00 12.49 3.17
C SER A 7 -45.09 12.83 1.99
N THR A 8 -44.05 13.61 2.24
CA THR A 8 -42.91 13.74 1.33
C THR A 8 -42.04 12.48 1.42
N MET A 9 -41.87 11.78 0.29
CA MET A 9 -40.93 10.66 0.15
C MET A 9 -39.50 11.20 0.02
N TYR A 10 -38.61 10.85 0.94
CA TYR A 10 -37.17 11.05 0.77
C TYR A 10 -36.54 9.74 0.29
N VAL A 11 -35.84 9.82 -0.84
CA VAL A 11 -35.06 8.73 -1.43
C VAL A 11 -33.86 8.43 -0.51
N THR A 12 -33.72 7.18 -0.08
CA THR A 12 -32.57 6.70 0.68
C THR A 12 -31.48 6.20 -0.27
N GLU A 13 -30.39 6.95 -0.38
CA GLU A 13 -29.14 6.44 -0.94
C GLU A 13 -28.48 5.54 0.10
N LYS A 14 -28.30 4.26 -0.27
CA LYS A 14 -27.72 3.22 0.58
C LYS A 14 -26.20 3.39 0.65
N THR A 15 -25.68 3.68 1.84
CA THR A 15 -24.29 3.38 2.20
C THR A 15 -24.28 2.14 3.12
N PRO A 16 -23.26 1.26 3.06
CA PRO A 16 -23.37 -0.07 3.64
C PRO A 16 -23.03 -0.10 5.14
N ILE A 17 -24.03 -0.54 5.91
CA ILE A 17 -23.99 -1.45 7.07
C ILE A 17 -23.34 -0.93 8.37
N ASN A 18 -24.16 -0.25 9.19
CA ASN A 18 -24.04 -0.27 10.65
C ASN A 18 -25.38 -0.77 11.22
N GLU A 19 -25.52 -2.08 11.48
CA GLU A 19 -26.64 -2.59 12.28
C GLU A 19 -26.29 -2.44 13.77
N THR A 20 -26.89 -1.45 14.43
CA THR A 20 -26.79 -1.26 15.87
C THR A 20 -27.84 -2.14 16.57
N VAL A 21 -27.43 -3.26 17.16
CA VAL A 21 -28.28 -4.03 18.08
C VAL A 21 -28.04 -3.50 19.50
N LEU A 22 -29.04 -2.84 20.07
CA LEU A 22 -29.02 -2.36 21.47
C LEU A 22 -29.44 -3.48 22.42
N LEU A 23 -28.52 -3.99 23.21
CA LEU A 23 -28.82 -4.72 24.45
C LEU A 23 -28.04 -4.10 25.60
N SER A 24 -28.80 -3.49 26.51
CA SER A 24 -28.48 -2.98 27.86
C SER A 24 -27.01 -2.93 28.31
N GLY A 25 -26.51 -1.70 28.48
CA GLY A 25 -25.62 -1.34 29.59
C GLY A 25 -24.13 -1.57 29.34
N GLU A 26 -23.41 -0.46 29.13
CA GLU A 26 -21.95 -0.29 29.08
C GLU A 26 -21.29 -0.51 27.70
N LEU A 27 -21.13 0.59 26.95
CA LEU A 27 -20.41 0.64 25.68
C LEU A 27 -19.02 1.25 25.91
N ILE A 28 -18.00 0.40 25.98
CA ILE A 28 -16.65 0.79 25.55
C ILE A 28 -16.57 0.36 24.09
N ASP A 29 -17.07 1.20 23.19
CA ASP A 29 -16.89 1.00 21.75
C ASP A 29 -15.40 1.17 21.42
N LYS A 30 -14.63 0.09 21.48
CA LYS A 30 -13.39 -0.03 20.72
C LYS A 30 -13.70 -0.74 19.40
N THR A 31 -14.59 -0.15 18.60
CA THR A 31 -14.61 -0.44 17.17
C THR A 31 -13.22 -0.06 16.65
N VAL A 32 -12.44 -1.05 16.23
CA VAL A 32 -11.10 -0.83 15.68
C VAL A 32 -11.27 -0.20 14.30
N THR A 33 -11.41 1.12 14.27
CA THR A 33 -11.48 1.91 13.05
C THR A 33 -10.06 1.99 12.47
N MET A 34 -9.87 1.43 11.27
CA MET A 34 -8.63 1.60 10.52
C MET A 34 -8.70 2.96 9.81
N GLN A 35 -7.76 3.84 10.10
CA GLN A 35 -7.71 5.18 9.52
C GLN A 35 -6.47 5.38 8.65
N PRO A 36 -6.53 6.17 7.57
CA PRO A 36 -5.34 6.44 6.78
C PRO A 36 -4.33 7.28 7.58
N ALA A 37 -3.05 6.91 7.50
CA ALA A 37 -1.98 7.80 7.92
C ALA A 37 -1.85 8.97 6.94
N SER A 38 -1.51 10.14 7.44
CA SER A 38 -1.10 11.25 6.58
C SER A 38 0.24 10.91 5.91
N ALA A 39 0.37 11.28 4.65
CA ALA A 39 1.53 10.97 3.85
C ALA A 39 1.96 12.14 2.97
N LYS A 40 3.27 12.21 2.75
CA LYS A 40 3.89 13.13 1.80
C LYS A 40 4.66 12.35 0.76
N TRP A 41 4.69 12.83 -0.47
CA TRP A 41 5.45 12.17 -1.54
C TRP A 41 6.20 13.16 -2.41
N TYR A 42 7.27 12.68 -3.03
CA TYR A 42 8.04 13.43 -4.02
C TYR A 42 8.68 12.48 -5.03
N ASP A 43 8.95 13.02 -6.21
CA ASP A 43 9.57 12.29 -7.31
C ASP A 43 11.08 12.56 -7.42
N ARG A 44 11.81 11.59 -7.98
CA ARG A 44 13.21 11.64 -8.43
C ARG A 44 13.35 10.88 -9.74
N ARG A 45 14.50 11.00 -10.39
CA ARG A 45 14.75 10.34 -11.69
C ARG A 45 14.40 8.84 -11.68
N ASP A 46 14.88 8.10 -10.68
CA ASP A 46 14.76 6.64 -10.65
C ASP A 46 13.79 6.11 -9.59
N CYS A 47 13.42 6.94 -8.61
CA CYS A 47 12.63 6.51 -7.47
C CYS A 47 11.53 7.53 -7.12
N VAL A 48 10.42 7.02 -6.60
CA VAL A 48 9.40 7.84 -5.94
C VAL A 48 9.48 7.60 -4.44
N PHE A 49 9.44 8.65 -3.65
CA PHE A 49 9.47 8.55 -2.19
C PHE A 49 8.10 8.86 -1.60
N VAL A 50 7.67 8.04 -0.63
CA VAL A 50 6.43 8.23 0.13
C VAL A 50 6.74 8.11 1.61
N GLU A 51 6.49 9.17 2.38
CA GLU A 51 6.68 9.21 3.82
C GLU A 51 5.33 9.20 4.53
N PHE A 52 5.08 8.17 5.35
CA PHE A 52 3.93 8.12 6.26
C PHE A 52 4.30 8.75 7.60
N CYS A 53 3.61 9.82 7.97
CA CYS A 53 3.86 10.58 9.20
C CYS A 53 3.17 9.90 10.40
N VAL A 54 3.70 8.74 10.80
CA VAL A 54 3.22 7.97 11.95
C VAL A 54 4.32 7.87 13.00
N GLU A 55 4.14 8.56 14.12
CA GLU A 55 5.03 8.49 15.28
C GLU A 55 4.84 7.19 16.05
N ASP A 56 5.93 6.72 16.69
CA ASP A 56 5.97 5.51 17.51
C ASP A 56 5.33 4.28 16.82
N SER A 57 5.55 4.17 15.51
CA SER A 57 4.97 3.10 14.69
C SER A 57 5.52 1.72 15.07
N LYS A 58 4.61 0.75 15.20
CA LYS A 58 4.86 -0.67 15.49
C LYS A 58 4.16 -1.54 14.44
N ASP A 59 4.58 -2.80 14.34
CA ASP A 59 4.03 -3.77 13.39
C ASP A 59 3.93 -3.22 11.96
N VAL A 60 4.96 -2.49 11.53
CA VAL A 60 5.01 -1.85 10.21
C VAL A 60 5.05 -2.94 9.14
N GLN A 61 4.07 -2.88 8.24
CA GLN A 61 3.95 -3.79 7.11
C GLN A 61 3.78 -2.96 5.85
N VAL A 62 4.64 -3.26 4.88
CA VAL A 62 4.70 -2.57 3.60
C VAL A 62 4.69 -3.61 2.50
N ASN A 63 3.69 -3.57 1.63
CA ASN A 63 3.59 -4.43 0.47
C ASN A 63 3.81 -3.63 -0.81
N PHE A 64 4.79 -4.08 -1.60
CA PHE A 64 5.09 -3.52 -2.92
C PHE A 64 4.57 -4.48 -3.98
N ASP A 65 3.65 -4.01 -4.81
CA ASP A 65 3.23 -4.67 -6.04
C ASP A 65 3.60 -3.79 -7.23
N LYS A 66 3.59 -4.35 -8.44
CA LYS A 66 3.99 -3.62 -9.65
C LYS A 66 3.25 -2.31 -9.85
N SER A 67 1.94 -2.30 -9.62
CA SER A 67 1.06 -1.15 -9.86
C SER A 67 0.32 -0.69 -8.61
N LYS A 68 0.66 -1.25 -7.44
CA LYS A 68 -0.05 -1.00 -6.18
C LYS A 68 0.93 -0.98 -5.02
N PHE A 69 0.63 -0.15 -4.04
CA PHE A 69 1.42 -0.01 -2.84
C PHE A 69 0.51 0.05 -1.61
N GLU A 70 0.80 -0.76 -0.59
CA GLU A 70 0.02 -0.81 0.64
C GLU A 70 0.91 -0.65 1.87
N PHE A 71 0.42 0.15 2.82
CA PHE A 71 1.07 0.41 4.10
C PHE A 71 0.08 0.16 5.23
N CYS A 72 0.53 -0.57 6.26
CA CYS A 72 -0.21 -0.77 7.49
C CYS A 72 0.74 -0.65 8.70
N CYS A 73 0.26 -0.09 9.80
CA CYS A 73 0.98 -0.12 11.08
C CYS A 73 0.03 0.10 12.27
N VAL A 74 0.59 -0.02 13.47
CA VAL A 74 -0.05 0.35 14.73
C VAL A 74 0.72 1.52 15.34
N SER A 75 0.04 2.51 15.92
CA SER A 75 0.68 3.67 16.55
C SER A 75 0.19 3.91 17.98
N GLY A 76 1.09 4.41 18.83
CA GLY A 76 0.80 4.91 20.17
C GLY A 76 0.42 3.83 21.20
N ALA A 77 0.11 4.27 22.41
CA ALA A 77 -0.38 3.41 23.49
C ALA A 77 -1.81 2.90 23.23
N ASP A 78 -2.60 3.67 22.48
CA ASP A 78 -3.99 3.36 22.15
C ASP A 78 -4.13 2.31 21.03
N ASN A 79 -3.01 1.85 20.46
CA ASN A 79 -2.95 0.86 19.39
C ASN A 79 -3.81 1.25 18.18
N ILE A 80 -3.71 2.50 17.77
CA ILE A 80 -4.42 3.04 16.61
C ILE A 80 -3.90 2.34 15.36
N LYS A 81 -4.80 1.76 14.56
CA LYS A 81 -4.42 1.08 13.32
C LYS A 81 -4.46 2.05 12.15
N HIS A 82 -3.35 2.10 11.42
CA HIS A 82 -3.25 2.84 10.18
C HIS A 82 -3.23 1.92 8.98
N GLN A 83 -3.93 2.31 7.91
CA GLN A 83 -3.88 1.62 6.62
C GLN A 83 -4.05 2.60 5.45
N ASN A 84 -3.16 2.46 4.48
CA ASN A 84 -3.18 3.22 3.24
C ASN A 84 -2.97 2.26 2.07
N ALA A 85 -3.72 2.46 0.99
CA ALA A 85 -3.56 1.74 -0.26
C ALA A 85 -3.53 2.75 -1.42
N VAL A 86 -2.62 2.55 -2.36
CA VAL A 86 -2.39 3.42 -3.50
C VAL A 86 -2.29 2.57 -4.76
N ASP A 87 -3.17 2.83 -5.73
CA ASP A 87 -2.96 2.39 -7.11
C ASP A 87 -2.02 3.40 -7.78
N LEU A 88 -0.84 2.94 -8.18
CA LEU A 88 0.26 3.79 -8.61
C LEU A 88 0.03 4.34 -10.03
N PHE A 89 0.58 5.54 -10.28
CA PHE A 89 0.52 6.19 -11.59
C PHE A 89 1.15 5.35 -12.69
N ASP A 90 2.29 4.71 -12.39
CA ASP A 90 3.01 3.82 -13.29
C ASP A 90 3.63 2.64 -12.52
N GLU A 91 4.26 1.72 -13.24
CA GLU A 91 4.87 0.53 -12.65
C GLU A 91 6.15 0.82 -11.86
N ILE A 92 6.32 0.08 -10.78
CA ILE A 92 7.53 0.03 -9.96
C ILE A 92 8.16 -1.37 -10.02
N ASP A 93 9.44 -1.48 -9.64
CA ASP A 93 10.06 -2.76 -9.32
C ASP A 93 9.88 -3.08 -7.83
N PRO A 94 9.03 -4.06 -7.47
CA PRO A 94 8.82 -4.42 -6.08
C PRO A 94 10.07 -4.93 -5.35
N LYS A 95 11.03 -5.51 -6.07
CA LYS A 95 12.21 -6.14 -5.46
C LYS A 95 13.25 -5.11 -5.01
N GLU A 96 13.38 -4.04 -5.78
CA GLU A 96 14.32 -2.95 -5.50
C GLU A 96 13.67 -1.83 -4.66
N SER A 97 12.36 -1.92 -4.45
CA SER A 97 11.60 -1.05 -3.54
C SER A 97 11.79 -1.46 -2.09
N LYS A 98 11.89 -0.47 -1.20
CA LYS A 98 12.28 -0.66 0.20
C LYS A 98 11.65 0.39 1.10
N HIS A 99 11.62 0.12 2.39
CA HIS A 99 11.14 1.09 3.38
C HIS A 99 12.08 1.16 4.59
N ARG A 100 12.04 2.29 5.30
CA ARG A 100 12.80 2.54 6.52
C ARG A 100 11.88 3.14 7.56
N ARG A 101 11.77 2.48 8.71
CA ARG A 101 11.08 2.98 9.89
C ARG A 101 12.01 3.89 10.70
N THR A 102 11.50 5.01 11.16
CA THR A 102 12.09 5.82 12.23
C THR A 102 11.03 6.03 13.32
N ASP A 103 11.40 6.63 14.44
CA ASP A 103 10.43 6.93 15.51
C ASP A 103 9.39 7.98 15.10
N ARG A 104 9.64 8.75 14.05
CA ARG A 104 8.76 9.85 13.60
C ARG A 104 7.91 9.51 12.38
N SER A 105 8.40 8.61 11.54
CA SER A 105 7.79 8.32 10.24
C SER A 105 8.31 7.02 9.63
N VAL A 106 7.59 6.52 8.63
CA VAL A 106 8.03 5.43 7.76
C VAL A 106 8.25 5.96 6.35
N LEU A 107 9.50 5.94 5.89
CA LEU A 107 9.88 6.39 4.56
C LEU A 107 9.97 5.19 3.61
N CYS A 108 9.20 5.22 2.54
CA CYS A 108 9.21 4.22 1.48
C CYS A 108 9.88 4.79 0.23
N CYS A 109 10.73 3.98 -0.40
CA CYS A 109 11.43 4.26 -1.64
C CYS A 109 10.93 3.25 -2.68
N LEU A 110 10.16 3.74 -3.65
CA LEU A 110 9.60 2.96 -4.74
C LEU A 110 10.53 3.08 -5.95
N GLN A 111 11.19 1.99 -6.32
CA GLN A 111 12.04 1.97 -7.52
C GLN A 111 11.13 1.99 -8.76
N LYS A 112 11.25 3.00 -9.62
CA LYS A 112 10.46 3.04 -10.86
C LYS A 112 10.90 1.90 -11.78
N ALA A 113 9.94 1.29 -12.47
CA ALA A 113 10.24 0.30 -13.51
C ALA A 113 10.88 0.97 -14.75
N GLU A 114 10.49 2.22 -15.04
CA GLU A 114 11.06 3.06 -16.10
C GLU A 114 11.76 4.28 -15.48
N ALA A 115 13.09 4.23 -15.45
CA ALA A 115 13.94 5.33 -15.01
C ALA A 115 13.79 6.58 -15.91
N GLY A 116 13.92 7.77 -15.32
CA GLY A 116 13.88 9.04 -16.07
C GLY A 116 12.49 9.48 -16.51
N LYS A 117 11.43 8.77 -16.13
CA LYS A 117 10.05 9.16 -16.43
C LYS A 117 9.47 10.03 -15.31
N PRO A 118 9.00 11.25 -15.58
CA PRO A 118 8.41 12.11 -14.55
C PRO A 118 7.03 11.61 -14.14
N TRP A 119 6.77 11.59 -12.83
CA TRP A 119 5.46 11.25 -12.26
C TRP A 119 4.70 12.53 -11.89
N PRO A 120 3.70 12.95 -12.68
CA PRO A 120 2.92 14.16 -12.38
C PRO A 120 1.99 13.99 -11.16
N ARG A 121 1.77 12.75 -10.73
CA ARG A 121 1.00 12.35 -9.55
C ARG A 121 1.44 10.96 -9.10
N LEU A 122 1.21 10.64 -7.82
CA LEU A 122 1.50 9.30 -7.30
C LEU A 122 0.45 8.26 -7.72
N THR A 123 -0.81 8.68 -7.82
CA THR A 123 -1.96 7.79 -8.06
C THR A 123 -2.31 7.64 -9.54
N LYS A 124 -2.81 6.47 -9.93
CA LYS A 124 -3.36 6.23 -11.28
C LYS A 124 -4.49 7.21 -11.59
N ASP A 125 -5.45 7.29 -10.69
CA ASP A 125 -6.61 8.16 -10.79
C ASP A 125 -6.28 9.59 -10.40
N LYS A 126 -6.99 10.55 -11.01
CA LYS A 126 -6.85 11.99 -10.69
C LYS A 126 -7.60 12.39 -9.42
N THR A 127 -8.29 11.45 -8.78
CA THR A 127 -9.03 11.68 -7.54
C THR A 127 -8.06 12.04 -6.43
N LYS A 128 -8.32 13.16 -5.75
CA LYS A 128 -7.47 13.63 -4.67
C LYS A 128 -7.68 12.78 -3.42
N CYS A 129 -6.63 12.11 -2.95
CA CYS A 129 -6.61 11.49 -1.63
C CYS A 129 -6.44 12.58 -0.56
N ASN A 130 -7.34 12.66 0.42
CA ASN A 130 -7.29 13.67 1.48
C ASN A 130 -6.08 13.52 2.42
N TRP A 131 -5.53 12.32 2.52
CA TRP A 131 -4.40 11.98 3.39
C TRP A 131 -3.04 12.12 2.69
N LEU A 132 -3.00 12.31 1.37
CA LEU A 132 -1.75 12.38 0.59
C LEU A 132 -1.47 13.80 0.10
N SER A 133 -0.24 14.26 0.26
CA SER A 133 0.21 15.61 -0.14
C SER A 133 1.61 15.58 -0.76
N LEU A 134 1.98 16.64 -1.50
CA LEU A 134 3.35 16.79 -2.01
C LEU A 134 4.30 17.18 -0.88
N ASP A 135 5.51 16.62 -0.90
CA ASP A 135 6.59 17.03 0.00
C ASP A 135 7.37 18.22 -0.58
N PHE A 136 6.95 19.44 -0.24
CA PHE A 136 7.62 20.66 -0.71
C PHE A 136 9.06 20.81 -0.22
N ASN A 137 9.48 20.12 0.85
CA ASN A 137 10.84 20.22 1.36
C ASN A 137 11.82 19.41 0.52
N ASN A 138 11.36 18.29 -0.04
CA ASN A 138 12.18 17.41 -0.88
C ASN A 138 11.85 17.56 -2.37
N TRP A 139 10.75 18.21 -2.76
CA TRP A 139 10.42 18.39 -4.16
C TRP A 139 11.47 19.25 -4.88
N LYS A 140 11.87 18.80 -6.07
CA LYS A 140 12.81 19.46 -6.96
C LYS A 140 12.30 19.35 -8.39
N ASP A 141 12.74 20.25 -9.26
CA ASP A 141 12.52 20.06 -10.70
C ASP A 141 13.41 18.94 -11.21
N TRP A 142 12.81 17.99 -11.93
CA TRP A 142 13.39 16.69 -12.25
C TRP A 142 14.54 16.75 -13.27
N GLU A 143 14.59 17.80 -14.09
CA GLU A 143 15.64 18.06 -15.09
C GLU A 143 16.95 18.58 -14.44
N GLU A 144 16.87 19.11 -13.22
CA GLU A 144 18.02 19.65 -12.48
C GLU A 144 18.63 18.64 -11.49
N ASP A 145 18.08 17.41 -11.41
CA ASP A 145 18.70 16.32 -10.65
C ASP A 145 20.02 15.90 -11.34
N SER A 146 21.15 16.28 -10.75
CA SER A 146 22.46 15.82 -11.18
C SER A 146 22.70 14.36 -10.76
N ASP A 147 23.67 13.70 -11.39
CA ASP A 147 24.03 12.30 -11.07
C ASP A 147 24.55 12.13 -9.62
N GLU A 148 24.84 13.22 -8.89
CA GLU A 148 25.24 13.19 -7.48
C GLU A 148 24.08 12.79 -6.53
N ASP A 149 22.82 12.96 -6.95
CA ASP A 149 21.64 12.58 -6.15
C ASP A 149 21.31 11.07 -6.22
N MET A 150 21.96 10.30 -7.11
CA MET A 150 22.03 8.83 -7.06
C MET A 150 22.50 8.33 -5.69
N SER A 151 23.34 9.15 -5.03
CA SER A 151 23.82 8.88 -3.68
C SER A 151 22.71 8.75 -2.65
N LYS A 152 21.47 9.24 -2.87
CA LYS A 152 20.40 9.13 -1.85
C LYS A 152 19.81 7.72 -1.77
N TYR A 153 19.68 7.00 -2.89
CA TYR A 153 19.30 5.58 -2.87
C TYR A 153 20.40 4.74 -2.23
N ASP A 154 21.66 4.99 -2.61
CA ASP A 154 22.82 4.31 -2.04
C ASP A 154 22.97 4.61 -0.55
N LYS A 155 22.87 5.88 -0.13
CA LYS A 155 22.82 6.27 1.29
C LYS A 155 21.65 5.62 2.01
N PHE A 156 20.49 5.48 1.38
CA PHE A 156 19.37 4.76 1.98
C PHE A 156 19.71 3.28 2.15
N SER A 157 20.28 2.63 1.14
CA SER A 157 20.77 1.25 1.22
C SER A 157 21.83 1.07 2.32
N GLU A 158 22.82 1.95 2.36
CA GLU A 158 23.90 1.95 3.34
C GLU A 158 23.38 2.13 4.77
N MET A 159 22.42 3.05 4.97
CA MET A 159 21.76 3.23 6.26
C MET A 159 20.94 1.99 6.67
N MET A 160 20.28 1.32 5.72
CA MET A 160 19.58 0.04 6.00
C MET A 160 20.56 -1.08 6.36
N ASN A 161 21.65 -1.20 5.61
CA ASN A 161 22.69 -2.20 5.84
C ASN A 161 23.46 -1.99 7.16
N SER A 162 23.50 -0.75 7.66
CA SER A 162 24.20 -0.39 8.89
C SER A 162 23.34 -0.54 10.16
N MET A 163 22.04 -0.81 10.04
CA MET A 163 21.09 -0.81 11.17
C MET A 163 20.50 -2.17 11.54
N GLU A 164 20.73 -3.26 10.80
CA GLU A 164 19.95 -4.48 11.07
C GLU A 164 20.72 -5.78 10.80
N GLY A 165 21.47 -6.20 11.81
CA GLY A 165 22.09 -7.53 11.89
C GLY A 165 21.14 -8.66 12.29
N ASP A 166 19.89 -8.39 12.66
CA ASP A 166 18.90 -9.43 13.02
C ASP A 166 17.49 -8.88 12.73
N GLU A 167 16.68 -9.63 11.96
CA GLU A 167 15.21 -9.52 11.71
C GLU A 167 14.74 -9.43 10.23
N ILE A 168 15.64 -9.26 9.25
CA ILE A 168 15.21 -9.13 7.83
C ILE A 168 14.70 -10.45 7.20
N ILE A 169 15.01 -11.63 7.75
CA ILE A 169 14.61 -12.93 7.16
C ILE A 169 13.26 -13.45 7.68
N ILE A 170 12.77 -12.93 8.82
CA ILE A 170 11.56 -13.48 9.46
C ILE A 170 10.29 -12.99 8.75
N LEU A 171 10.26 -11.76 8.23
CA LEU A 171 9.05 -11.18 7.64
C LEU A 171 8.67 -11.76 6.28
N GLN A 172 9.64 -12.11 5.42
CA GLN A 172 9.35 -12.80 4.15
C GLN A 172 8.68 -14.16 4.41
N THR A 173 9.12 -14.88 5.45
CA THR A 173 8.61 -16.20 5.82
C THR A 173 7.25 -16.12 6.53
N VAL A 174 7.02 -15.09 7.34
CA VAL A 174 5.75 -14.89 8.04
C VAL A 174 4.65 -14.37 7.10
N MET A 175 4.98 -13.51 6.13
CA MET A 175 4.03 -13.02 5.10
C MET A 175 3.43 -14.16 4.27
N MET A 176 4.24 -15.15 3.87
CA MET A 176 3.74 -16.31 3.13
C MET A 176 2.87 -17.27 3.97
N ASN A 177 2.96 -17.20 5.30
CA ASN A 177 2.28 -18.13 6.21
C ASN A 177 1.01 -17.56 6.87
N LYS A 178 0.70 -16.26 6.72
CA LYS A 178 -0.42 -15.63 7.44
C LYS A 178 -1.66 -15.31 6.60
N PHE A 179 -1.60 -15.46 5.27
CA PHE A 179 -2.76 -15.32 4.37
C PHE A 179 -2.75 -16.37 3.23
N PRO A 180 -3.47 -17.50 3.36
CA PRO A 180 -3.54 -18.53 2.31
C PRO A 180 -4.55 -18.23 1.19
N THR A 181 -5.18 -17.06 1.17
CA THR A 181 -6.34 -16.79 0.30
C THR A 181 -6.08 -15.67 -0.71
N LEU A 182 -5.21 -15.92 -1.67
CA LEU A 182 -5.38 -15.41 -3.03
C LEU A 182 -5.22 -16.61 -3.95
N SER A 183 -6.37 -17.05 -4.43
CA SER A 183 -6.58 -18.24 -5.23
C SER A 183 -5.67 -18.24 -6.46
N ARG A 184 -4.76 -19.19 -6.45
CA ARG A 184 -4.15 -19.76 -7.65
C ARG A 184 -5.29 -20.41 -8.46
N SER A 185 -5.91 -19.65 -9.36
CA SER A 185 -6.77 -20.22 -10.41
C SER A 185 -5.89 -21.05 -11.35
N PRO A 186 -6.14 -22.36 -11.56
CA PRO A 186 -5.38 -23.19 -12.48
C PRO A 186 -6.19 -23.48 -13.75
N GLU A 187 -6.17 -22.56 -14.69
CA GLU A 187 -6.49 -22.79 -16.11
C GLU A 187 -5.48 -21.94 -16.91
N SER A 188 -4.63 -22.40 -17.84
CA SER A 188 -4.61 -23.60 -18.65
C SER A 188 -3.16 -23.90 -19.06
N ARG A 189 -2.62 -25.05 -18.64
CA ARG A 189 -1.53 -25.75 -19.37
C ARG A 189 -1.73 -27.25 -19.26
N MET A 190 -2.78 -27.74 -19.93
CA MET A 190 -2.84 -29.12 -20.39
C MET A 190 -3.03 -29.08 -21.91
N PHE A 191 -1.93 -29.08 -22.65
CA PHE A 191 -1.88 -29.63 -24.00
C PHE A 191 -0.44 -30.05 -24.27
N GLN A 192 -0.08 -31.25 -23.81
CA GLN A 192 0.76 -32.16 -24.59
C GLN A 192 0.29 -33.58 -24.28
N CYS A 193 -0.79 -33.99 -24.96
CA CYS A 193 -1.10 -35.40 -25.13
C CYS A 193 -0.10 -35.95 -26.18
N LYS A 194 0.86 -36.74 -25.72
CA LYS A 194 1.56 -37.71 -26.58
C LYS A 194 0.55 -38.80 -26.91
N THR A 195 0.23 -38.96 -28.18
CA THR A 195 -0.51 -40.11 -28.70
C THR A 195 0.37 -41.36 -28.75
N PRO A 196 -0.22 -42.57 -28.74
CA PRO A 196 0.44 -43.82 -28.40
C PRO A 196 1.18 -44.46 -29.58
N ARG A 197 2.20 -45.25 -29.26
CA ARG A 197 2.71 -46.32 -30.12
C ARG A 197 1.67 -47.44 -30.18
N GLU A 198 1.30 -47.85 -31.39
CA GLU A 198 1.11 -49.24 -31.82
C GLU A 198 0.73 -49.26 -33.30
N ASN A 199 1.51 -49.98 -34.10
CA ASN A 199 1.03 -51.02 -35.01
C ASN A 199 2.23 -51.68 -35.71
N ASP A 200 2.28 -52.99 -35.55
CA ASP A 200 3.14 -53.94 -36.24
C ASP A 200 2.67 -54.19 -37.69
N GLU A 201 3.54 -54.88 -38.45
CA GLU A 201 3.32 -55.62 -39.72
C GLU A 201 3.15 -54.72 -40.98
N GLU A 202 3.91 -54.87 -42.07
CA GLU A 202 4.54 -56.03 -42.74
C GLU A 202 5.81 -55.60 -43.50
#